data_AF-A0A1U5B5B7-F1
#
_entry.id   AF-A0A1U5B5B7-F1
#
_cell.length_a   1.000
_cell.length_b   1.000
_cell.length_c   1.000
_cell.angle_alpha   90.00
_cell.angle_beta   90.00
_cell.angle_gamma   90.00
#
_symmetry.space_group_name_H-M   'P 1'
#
loop_
_entity.id
_entity.type
_entity.pdbx_description
1 polymer ?
#
loop_
_entity_poly.entity_id
_entity_poly.type
_entity_poly.pdbx_seq_one_letter_code
_entity_poly.pdbx_strand_id
1 'polypeptide(L)' 'MPKPEILDPQGQAIVGALSRLGYAGVADVRQGKRFELEFDGEISDSDLESIAEALLANTVIEDWEIVRESE' A
#
# COMPACT_ATOMS: atom_id res chain seq x y z
N MET A 1 1.16 3.02 0.20
CA MET A 1 0.81 3.22 1.62
C MET A 1 0.52 4.69 1.87
N PRO A 2 -0.45 5.08 2.72
CA PRO A 2 -0.56 6.49 3.11
C PRO A 2 0.76 6.97 3.73
N LYS A 3 1.12 8.23 3.52
CA LYS A 3 2.32 8.84 4.13
C LYS A 3 2.19 8.86 5.66
N PRO A 4 3.30 8.83 6.43
CA PRO A 4 3.26 8.74 7.89
C PRO A 4 2.42 9.82 8.57
N GLU A 5 2.42 11.04 8.03
CA GLU A 5 1.66 12.19 8.52
C GLU A 5 0.17 12.18 8.16
N ILE A 6 -0.25 11.27 7.27
CA ILE A 6 -1.62 11.14 6.81
C ILE A 6 -2.36 10.14 7.70
N LEU A 7 -3.47 10.62 8.28
CA LEU A 7 -4.40 9.80 9.04
C LEU A 7 -4.94 8.67 8.16
N ASP A 8 -4.98 7.46 8.71
CA ASP A 8 -5.56 6.28 8.07
C ASP A 8 -6.79 5.78 8.87
N PRO A 9 -8.01 6.24 8.54
CA PRO A 9 -9.22 5.80 9.21
C PRO A 9 -9.51 4.30 9.04
N GLN A 10 -9.04 3.68 7.96
CA GLN A 10 -9.29 2.25 7.71
C GLN A 10 -8.42 1.40 8.65
N GLY A 11 -7.13 1.74 8.78
CA GLY A 11 -6.23 1.15 9.76
C GLY A 11 -6.77 1.23 11.19
N GLN A 12 -7.25 2.41 11.60
CA GLN A 12 -7.87 2.60 12.91
C GLN A 12 -9.12 1.72 13.12
N ALA A 13 -9.96 1.59 12.10
CA ALA A 13 -11.13 0.72 12.15
C ALA A 13 -10.72 -0.75 12.32
N ILE A 14 -9.65 -1.19 11.66
CA ILE A 14 -9.11 -2.55 11.78
C ILE A 14 -8.58 -2.81 13.20
N VAL A 15 -7.81 -1.87 13.79
CA VAL A 15 -7.36 -1.99 15.19
C VAL A 15 -8.55 -2.19 16.15
N GLY A 16 -9.62 -1.38 15.98
CA GLY A 16 -10.83 -1.52 16.77
C GLY A 16 -11.52 -2.88 16.59
N ALA A 17 -11.54 -3.41 15.37
CA ALA A 17 -12.08 -4.73 15.08
C ALA A 17 -11.24 -5.86 15.71
N LEU A 18 -9.90 -5.79 15.58
CA LEU A 18 -8.98 -6.77 16.16
C LEU A 18 -9.10 -6.85 17.68
N SER A 19 -9.22 -5.70 18.35
CA SER A 19 -9.47 -5.63 19.80
C SER A 19 -10.76 -6.36 20.21
N ARG A 20 -11.86 -6.13 19.48
CA ARG A 20 -13.15 -6.83 19.72
C ARG A 20 -13.08 -8.34 19.48
N LEU A 21 -12.17 -8.78 18.62
CA LEU A 21 -11.89 -10.20 18.36
C LEU A 21 -10.92 -10.84 19.37
N GLY A 22 -10.42 -10.08 20.35
CA GLY A 22 -9.53 -10.57 21.40
C GLY A 22 -8.03 -10.41 21.13
N TYR A 23 -7.64 -9.78 20.01
CA TYR A 23 -6.24 -9.53 19.66
C TYR A 23 -5.73 -8.22 20.27
N ALA A 24 -5.61 -8.17 21.61
CA ALA A 24 -5.27 -6.94 22.35
C ALA A 24 -3.82 -6.43 22.17
N GLY A 25 -2.94 -7.20 21.50
CA GLY A 25 -1.53 -6.83 21.29
C GLY A 25 -1.26 -5.97 20.06
N VAL A 26 -2.25 -5.75 19.19
CA VAL A 26 -2.06 -4.96 17.96
C VAL A 26 -2.26 -3.48 18.27
N ALA A 27 -1.15 -2.74 18.34
CA ALA A 27 -1.14 -1.32 18.72
C ALA A 27 -1.51 -0.37 17.57
N ASP A 28 -1.19 -0.74 16.33
CA ASP A 28 -1.46 0.07 15.14
C ASP A 28 -1.60 -0.81 13.90
N VAL A 29 -2.36 -0.34 12.92
CA VAL A 29 -2.48 -0.94 11.59
C VAL A 29 -2.45 0.19 10.58
N ARG A 30 -1.62 0.01 9.55
CA ARG A 30 -1.59 0.85 8.36
C ARG A 30 -2.17 0.06 7.20
N GLN A 31 -3.21 0.59 6.58
CA GLN A 31 -3.85 0.02 5.41
C GLN A 31 -3.33 0.72 4.15
N GLY A 32 -3.05 -0.08 3.13
CA GLY A 32 -2.72 0.43 1.80
C GLY A 32 -3.12 -0.56 0.72
N LYS A 33 -2.60 -0.34 -0.49
CA LYS A 33 -2.94 -1.11 -1.68
C LYS A 33 -1.72 -1.92 -2.13
N ARG A 34 -1.95 -3.13 -2.63
CA ARG A 34 -0.97 -3.93 -3.38
C ARG A 34 -1.57 -4.22 -4.75
N PHE A 35 -0.80 -3.95 -5.79
CA PHE A 35 -1.13 -4.27 -7.17
C PHE A 35 -0.11 -5.29 -7.67
N GLU A 36 -0.58 -6.35 -8.29
CA GLU A 36 0.25 -7.27 -9.06
C GLU A 36 0.06 -6.92 -10.52
N LEU A 37 1.15 -6.72 -11.24
CA LEU A 37 1.14 -6.34 -12.65
C LEU A 37 1.86 -7.44 -13.43
N GLU A 38 1.20 -7.98 -14.45
CA GLU A 38 1.74 -8.96 -15.38
C GLU A 38 1.86 -8.32 -16.75
N PHE A 39 2.97 -8.59 -17.45
CA PHE A 39 3.29 -7.96 -18.73
C PHE A 39 3.71 -9.02 -19.75
N ASP A 40 3.28 -8.85 -21.00
CA ASP A 40 3.79 -9.62 -22.13
C ASP A 40 5.18 -9.07 -22.52
N GLY A 41 6.24 -9.54 -21.84
CA GLY A 41 7.63 -9.18 -22.12
C GLY A 41 8.25 -8.23 -21.10
N GLU A 42 9.32 -7.54 -21.50
CA GLU A 42 10.06 -6.63 -20.62
C GLU A 42 9.36 -5.28 -20.49
N ILE A 43 9.33 -4.75 -19.27
CA ILE A 43 8.92 -3.38 -18.98
C ILE A 43 10.06 -2.62 -18.31
N SER A 44 10.22 -1.35 -18.68
CA SER A 44 11.27 -0.51 -18.11
C SER A 44 10.88 -0.03 -16.71
N ASP A 45 11.88 0.27 -15.87
CA ASP A 45 11.63 0.88 -14.56
C ASP A 45 10.90 2.23 -14.70
N SER A 46 11.29 3.07 -15.66
CA SER A 46 10.63 4.37 -15.87
C SER A 46 9.15 4.26 -16.23
N ASP A 47 8.76 3.21 -16.96
CA ASP A 47 7.34 2.98 -17.28
C ASP A 47 6.58 2.52 -16.05
N LEU A 48 7.17 1.65 -15.22
CA LEU A 48 6.57 1.22 -13.95
C LEU A 48 6.39 2.40 -12.98
N GLU A 49 7.40 3.26 -12.85
CA GLU A 49 7.32 4.48 -12.04
C GLU A 49 6.19 5.40 -12.54
N SER A 50 6.12 5.59 -13.87
CA SER A 50 5.07 6.40 -14.50
C SER A 50 3.67 5.84 -14.23
N ILE A 51 3.47 4.53 -14.31
CA ILE A 51 2.20 3.87 -13.99
C ILE A 51 1.84 4.07 -12.51
N ALA A 52 2.82 3.92 -11.61
CA ALA A 52 2.62 4.10 -10.18
C ALA A 52 2.17 5.53 -9.85
N GLU A 53 2.85 6.54 -10.39
CA GLU A 53 2.57 7.96 -10.12
C GLU A 53 1.30 8.48 -10.81
N ALA A 54 1.02 8.01 -12.03
CA ALA A 54 -0.11 8.52 -12.82
C ALA A 54 -1.45 7.93 -12.38
N LEU A 55 -1.47 6.73 -11.79
CA LEU A 55 -2.72 6.00 -11.53
C LEU A 55 -2.78 5.30 -10.18
N LEU A 56 -1.75 4.52 -9.82
CA LEU A 56 -1.88 3.56 -8.71
C LEU A 56 -1.75 4.23 -7.34
N ALA A 57 -0.94 5.28 -7.24
CA ALA A 57 -0.69 6.03 -6.03
C ALA A 57 -1.09 7.50 -6.18
N ASN A 58 -1.76 8.04 -5.17
CA ASN A 58 -1.90 9.48 -5.03
C ASN A 58 -0.64 10.04 -4.36
N THR A 59 0.30 10.52 -5.16
CA THR A 59 1.64 10.96 -4.72
C THR A 59 1.64 12.10 -3.68
N VAL A 60 0.52 12.81 -3.51
CA VAL A 60 0.39 13.83 -2.46
C VAL A 60 0.31 13.16 -1.08
N ILE A 61 -0.45 12.08 -0.95
CA ILE A 61 -0.83 11.47 0.34
C ILE A 61 -0.36 10.02 0.53
N GLU A 62 0.17 9.38 -0.51
CA GLU A 62 0.64 8.01 -0.50
C GLU A 62 2.11 7.93 -0.94
N ASP A 63 2.88 7.08 -0.26
CA ASP A 63 4.18 6.55 -0.71
C ASP A 63 3.94 5.20 -1.42
N TRP A 64 4.83 4.84 -2.36
CA TRP A 64 4.77 3.56 -3.07
C TRP A 64 6.17 2.98 -3.24
N GLU A 65 6.21 1.67 -3.45
CA GLU A 65 7.43 0.92 -3.76
C GLU A 65 7.13 -0.09 -4.87
N ILE A 66 8.12 -0.35 -5.72
CA ILE A 66 8.08 -1.43 -6.69
C ILE A 66 8.89 -2.59 -6.13
N VAL A 67 8.25 -3.76 -6.02
CA VAL A 67 8.91 -5.00 -5.64
C VAL A 67 8.82 -5.95 -6.83
N ARG A 68 9.98 -6.43 -7.29
CA ARG A 68 10.04 -7.48 -8.31
C ARG A 68 10.08 -8.83 -7.59
N GLU A 69 9.08 -9.66 -7.83
CA GLU A 69 9.10 -11.04 -7.36
C GLU A 69 10.12 -11.81 -8.22
N SER A 70 11.02 -12.53 -7.55
CA SER A 70 11.89 -13.50 -8.22
C SER A 70 11.08 -14.79 -8.39
N GLU A 71 11.11 -15.41 -9.56
CA GLU A 71 10.64 -16.79 -9.73
C GLU A 71 11.41 -17.78 -8.85
#